data_AF-A0A2D6XJ98-F1
#
_entry.id   AF-A0A2D6XJ98-F1
#
_cell.length_a   1.000
_cell.length_b   1.000
_cell.length_c   1.000
_cell.angle_alpha   90.00
_cell.angle_beta   90.00
_cell.angle_gamma   90.00
#
_symmetry.space_group_name_H-M   'P 1'
#
loop_
_entity.id
_entity.type
_entity.pdbx_description
1 polymer ?
#
loop_
_entity_poly.entity_id
_entity_poly.type
_entity_poly.pdbx_seq_one_letter_code
_entity_poly.pdbx_strand_id
1 'polypeptide(L)'
;MVFLKFLLKINIFIGRRIAFLIAKYEAEDEVQEVVKTQKFDLRGMSDRLKNVMLHDQEVIDKRWDICKGCEFLNDNKCEKCGCYMKVKTRVATARCPVGKWEKEYEFIKGKKVNGTQATPEL
;
A
#
# COMPACT_ATOMS: atom_id res chain seq x y z
N MET A 1 -30.53 -14.48 47.25
CA MET A 1 -29.37 -14.92 46.43
C MET A 1 -29.55 -14.76 44.91
N VAL A 2 -30.76 -14.82 44.35
CA VAL A 2 -30.98 -14.72 42.87
C VAL A 2 -30.65 -13.32 42.32
N PHE A 3 -31.03 -12.26 43.03
CA PHE A 3 -30.77 -10.87 42.66
C PHE A 3 -29.27 -10.54 42.57
N LEU A 4 -28.48 -11.02 43.53
CA LEU A 4 -27.02 -10.81 43.53
C LEU A 4 -26.35 -11.50 42.32
N LYS A 5 -26.82 -12.70 41.93
CA LYS A 5 -26.36 -13.40 40.73
C LYS A 5 -26.72 -12.66 39.45
N PHE A 6 -27.89 -12.03 39.41
CA PHE A 6 -28.32 -11.21 38.28
C PHE A 6 -27.43 -9.96 38.12
N LEU A 7 -27.17 -9.25 39.22
CA LEU A 7 -26.24 -8.10 39.22
C LEU A 7 -24.83 -8.51 38.80
N LEU A 8 -24.35 -9.66 39.27
CA LEU A 8 -23.04 -10.19 38.86
C LEU A 8 -22.96 -10.46 37.35
N LYS A 9 -24.04 -11.01 36.76
CA LYS A 9 -24.13 -11.26 35.31
C LYS A 9 -24.12 -9.96 34.50
N ILE A 10 -24.84 -8.94 34.97
CA ILE A 10 -24.83 -7.61 34.33
C ILE A 10 -23.42 -7.01 34.39
N ASN A 11 -22.76 -7.07 35.55
CA ASN A 11 -21.39 -6.55 35.70
C ASN A 11 -20.39 -7.25 34.76
N ILE A 12 -20.44 -8.59 34.69
CA ILE A 12 -19.59 -9.37 33.76
C ILE A 12 -19.89 -9.02 32.30
N PHE A 13 -21.16 -8.83 31.93
CA PHE A 13 -21.55 -8.46 30.57
C PHE A 13 -21.03 -7.08 30.17
N ILE A 14 -21.20 -6.09 31.05
CA ILE A 14 -20.70 -4.73 30.85
C ILE A 14 -19.17 -4.75 30.78
N GLY A 15 -18.51 -5.43 31.70
CA GLY A 15 -17.04 -5.55 31.71
C GLY A 15 -16.49 -6.18 30.44
N ARG A 16 -17.11 -7.25 29.91
CA ARG A 16 -16.73 -7.85 28.62
C ARG A 16 -16.92 -6.91 27.44
N ARG A 17 -18.02 -6.15 27.42
CA ARG A 17 -18.28 -5.14 26.38
C ARG A 17 -17.26 -4.01 26.41
N ILE A 18 -16.94 -3.50 27.59
CA ILE A 18 -15.93 -2.45 27.77
C ILE A 18 -14.55 -2.96 27.35
N ALA A 19 -14.14 -4.16 27.79
CA ALA A 19 -12.87 -4.75 27.38
C ALA A 19 -12.76 -4.92 25.86
N PHE A 20 -13.83 -5.37 25.20
CA PHE A 20 -13.87 -5.46 23.75
C PHE A 20 -13.76 -4.09 23.07
N LEU A 21 -14.46 -3.08 23.59
CA LEU A 21 -14.41 -1.72 23.05
C LEU A 21 -13.01 -1.12 23.23
N ILE A 22 -12.39 -1.27 24.40
CA ILE A 22 -11.02 -0.81 24.67
C ILE A 22 -10.05 -1.45 23.69
N ALA A 23 -10.07 -2.79 23.56
CA ALA A 23 -9.21 -3.49 22.61
C ALA A 23 -9.45 -3.04 21.17
N LYS A 24 -10.69 -2.74 20.80
CA LYS A 24 -11.03 -2.20 19.48
C LYS A 24 -10.49 -0.77 19.30
N TYR A 25 -10.63 0.11 20.28
CA TYR A 25 -10.12 1.48 20.22
C TYR A 25 -8.59 1.52 20.20
N GLU A 26 -7.91 0.73 21.03
CA GLU A 26 -6.45 0.57 21.01
C GLU A 26 -5.98 0.02 19.66
N ALA A 27 -6.66 -1.01 19.15
CA ALA A 27 -6.39 -1.51 17.81
C ALA A 27 -6.70 -0.45 16.74
N GLU A 28 -7.72 0.39 16.87
CA GLU A 28 -8.03 1.46 15.91
C GLU A 28 -6.97 2.58 15.91
N ASP A 29 -6.42 2.94 17.07
CA ASP A 29 -5.31 3.89 17.19
C ASP A 29 -4.01 3.33 16.61
N GLU A 30 -3.68 2.06 16.90
CA GLU A 30 -2.56 1.36 16.27
C GLU A 30 -2.79 1.18 14.77
N VAL A 31 -4.00 0.79 14.35
CA VAL A 31 -4.36 0.60 12.95
C VAL A 31 -4.33 1.93 12.21
N GLN A 32 -4.70 3.07 12.82
CA GLN A 32 -4.55 4.39 12.20
C GLN A 32 -3.08 4.71 11.88
N GLU A 33 -2.14 4.37 12.77
CA GLU A 33 -0.70 4.52 12.54
C GLU A 33 -0.16 3.51 11.50
N VAL A 34 -0.59 2.25 11.58
CA VAL A 34 -0.18 1.16 10.66
C VAL A 34 -0.78 1.33 9.26
N VAL A 35 -1.98 1.90 9.14
CA VAL A 35 -2.65 2.22 7.87
C VAL A 35 -2.03 3.46 7.22
N LYS A 36 -1.65 4.48 8.00
CA LYS A 36 -0.85 5.61 7.49
C LYS A 36 0.49 5.12 6.90
N THR A 37 1.05 4.07 7.48
CA THR A 37 2.30 3.45 7.04
C THR A 37 2.12 2.23 6.14
N GLN A 38 0.92 1.98 5.59
CA GLN A 38 0.60 0.73 4.89
C GLN A 38 1.53 0.52 3.68
N LYS A 39 2.63 -0.18 3.96
CA LYS A 39 3.55 -0.71 2.96
C LYS A 39 2.72 -1.66 2.11
N PHE A 40 2.70 -1.41 0.80
CA PHE A 40 2.11 -2.28 -0.20
C PHE A 40 2.48 -3.75 0.12
N ASP A 41 1.52 -4.59 0.51
CA ASP A 41 1.81 -5.93 1.04
C ASP A 41 2.21 -6.86 -0.11
N LEU A 42 3.48 -7.27 -0.09
CA LEU A 42 4.12 -8.10 -1.11
C LEU A 42 4.01 -9.60 -0.81
N ARG A 43 3.52 -10.01 0.36
CA ARG A 43 3.56 -11.43 0.80
C ARG A 43 2.79 -12.36 -0.14
N GLY A 44 1.70 -11.89 -0.72
CA GLY A 44 0.89 -12.64 -1.69
C GLY A 44 1.41 -12.60 -3.13
N MET A 45 2.47 -11.84 -3.41
CA MET A 45 3.00 -11.69 -4.77
C MET A 45 4.07 -12.74 -5.09
N SER A 46 4.18 -13.10 -6.37
CA SER A 46 5.30 -13.90 -6.85
C SER A 46 6.62 -13.12 -6.72
N ASP A 47 7.74 -13.81 -6.51
CA ASP A 47 9.05 -13.18 -6.44
C ASP A 47 9.39 -12.42 -7.73
N ARG A 48 8.84 -12.91 -8.84
CA ARG A 48 8.92 -12.24 -10.13
C ARG A 48 8.39 -10.82 -10.08
N LEU A 49 7.22 -10.66 -9.47
CA LEU A 49 6.52 -9.38 -9.39
C LEU A 49 7.16 -8.47 -8.33
N LYS A 50 7.57 -9.04 -7.18
CA LYS A 50 8.27 -8.28 -6.12
C LYS A 50 9.46 -7.52 -6.67
N ASN A 51 10.27 -8.16 -7.51
CA ASN A 51 11.49 -7.57 -8.06
C ASN A 51 11.25 -6.48 -9.13
N VAL A 52 10.02 -6.30 -9.61
CA VAL A 52 9.65 -5.25 -10.59
C VAL A 52 8.98 -4.06 -9.90
N MET A 53 8.64 -4.19 -8.62
CA MET A 53 8.01 -3.13 -7.84
C MET A 53 9.06 -2.26 -7.16
N LEU A 54 8.87 -0.95 -7.25
CA LEU A 54 9.63 0.05 -6.52
C LEU A 54 9.30 -0.05 -5.02
N HIS A 55 10.34 0.08 -4.20
CA HIS A 55 10.24 0.21 -2.75
C HIS A 55 10.56 1.63 -2.26
N ASP A 56 11.20 2.44 -3.10
CA ASP A 56 11.49 3.83 -2.80
C ASP A 56 10.21 4.67 -2.90
N GLN A 57 9.76 5.14 -1.74
CA GLN A 57 8.51 5.89 -1.62
C GLN A 57 8.65 7.30 -2.22
N GLU A 58 9.84 7.91 -2.22
CA GLU A 58 10.06 9.24 -2.79
C GLU A 58 9.84 9.24 -4.31
N VAL A 59 10.34 8.22 -5.01
CA VAL A 59 10.13 8.06 -6.46
C VAL A 59 8.65 7.80 -6.76
N ILE A 60 8.00 6.95 -5.97
CA ILE A 60 6.58 6.62 -6.14
C ILE A 60 5.71 7.87 -5.96
N ASP A 61 5.98 8.65 -4.91
CA ASP A 61 5.23 9.86 -4.56
C ASP A 61 5.48 10.95 -5.60
N LYS A 62 6.72 11.14 -6.05
CA LYS A 62 7.06 12.06 -7.16
C LYS A 62 6.28 11.73 -8.43
N ARG A 63 6.25 10.46 -8.84
CA ARG A 63 5.47 10.02 -10.01
C ARG A 63 3.97 10.24 -9.81
N TRP A 64 3.47 10.01 -8.60
CA TRP A 64 2.06 10.21 -8.25
C TRP A 64 1.67 11.69 -8.24
N ASP A 65 2.51 12.57 -7.71
CA ASP A 65 2.33 14.02 -7.70
C ASP A 65 2.24 14.58 -9.12
N ILE A 66 3.11 14.12 -10.02
CA ILE A 66 3.03 14.44 -11.45
C ILE A 66 1.68 14.03 -12.04
N CYS A 67 1.15 12.87 -11.65
CA CYS A 67 -0.14 12.41 -12.14
C CYS A 67 -1.33 13.16 -11.53
N LYS A 68 -1.25 13.60 -10.27
CA LYS A 68 -2.29 14.43 -9.64
C LYS A 68 -2.52 15.75 -10.38
N GLY A 69 -1.47 16.32 -10.99
CA GLY A 69 -1.57 17.50 -11.85
C GLY A 69 -1.81 17.22 -13.33
N CYS A 70 -2.08 15.98 -13.73
CA CYS A 70 -2.21 15.59 -15.14
C CYS A 70 -3.65 15.69 -15.63
N GLU A 71 -3.86 16.28 -16.82
CA GLU A 71 -5.20 16.42 -17.41
C GLU A 71 -5.88 15.08 -17.76
N PHE A 72 -5.12 13.98 -17.82
CA PHE A 72 -5.65 12.65 -18.15
C PHE A 72 -5.93 11.78 -16.92
N LEU A 73 -5.85 12.31 -15.70
CA LEU A 73 -6.16 11.55 -14.50
C LEU A 73 -7.64 11.71 -14.14
N ASN A 74 -8.37 10.60 -14.10
CA ASN A 74 -9.77 10.54 -13.69
C ASN A 74 -9.96 9.40 -12.68
N ASP A 75 -10.41 9.72 -11.48
CA ASP A 75 -10.58 8.78 -10.36
C ASP A 75 -9.41 7.79 -10.17
N ASN A 76 -8.19 8.32 -10.03
CA ASN A 76 -6.95 7.54 -9.90
C ASN A 76 -6.58 6.66 -11.12
N LYS A 77 -7.33 6.73 -12.22
CA LYS A 77 -7.11 6.00 -13.46
C LYS A 77 -6.64 6.97 -14.54
N CYS A 78 -5.64 6.57 -15.33
CA CYS A 78 -5.18 7.38 -16.45
C CYS A 78 -6.01 7.09 -17.70
N GLU A 79 -6.60 8.10 -18.33
CA GLU A 79 -7.41 7.95 -19.54
C GLU A 79 -6.58 7.64 -20.79
N LYS A 80 -5.26 7.93 -20.78
CA LYS A 80 -4.36 7.62 -21.91
C LYS A 80 -3.91 6.16 -21.96
N CYS A 81 -3.74 5.50 -20.82
CA CYS A 81 -3.27 4.11 -20.76
C CYS A 81 -4.22 3.15 -20.04
N GLY A 82 -5.29 3.64 -19.43
CA GLY A 82 -6.27 2.85 -18.68
C GLY A 82 -5.79 2.32 -17.33
N CYS A 83 -4.54 2.55 -16.92
CA CYS A 83 -4.00 2.00 -15.69
C CYS A 83 -4.47 2.76 -14.44
N TYR A 84 -4.63 2.03 -13.32
CA TYR A 84 -4.69 2.63 -11.99
C TYR A 84 -3.33 3.18 -11.60
N MET A 85 -3.23 4.50 -11.47
CA MET A 85 -1.98 5.21 -11.31
C MET A 85 -1.31 4.91 -9.97
N LYS A 86 -2.07 4.71 -8.88
CA LYS A 86 -1.52 4.29 -7.57
C LYS A 86 -0.71 2.99 -7.63
N VAL A 87 -1.01 2.12 -8.60
CA VAL A 87 -0.26 0.87 -8.84
C VAL A 87 0.85 1.12 -9.87
N LYS A 88 0.54 1.79 -10.98
CA LYS A 88 1.49 2.01 -12.08
C LYS A 88 2.72 2.80 -11.64
N THR A 89 2.58 3.78 -10.74
CA THR A 89 3.73 4.55 -10.23
C THR A 89 4.74 3.67 -9.49
N ARG A 90 4.29 2.56 -8.89
CA ARG A 90 5.12 1.56 -8.21
C ARG A 90 5.80 0.58 -9.15
N VAL A 91 5.45 0.54 -10.44
CA VAL A 91 6.10 -0.36 -11.41
C VAL A 91 7.36 0.31 -11.94
N ALA A 92 8.51 -0.29 -11.69
CA ALA A 92 9.81 0.27 -12.05
C ALA A 92 10.05 0.45 -13.53
N THR A 93 9.71 -0.60 -14.27
CA THR A 93 9.86 -0.68 -15.73
C THR A 93 8.80 0.14 -16.47
N ALA A 94 7.78 0.64 -15.77
CA ALA A 94 6.73 1.45 -16.38
C ALA A 94 7.20 2.86 -16.64
N ARG A 95 6.54 3.51 -17.61
CA ARG A 95 6.73 4.91 -17.96
C ARG A 95 5.39 5.59 -18.28
N CYS A 96 5.39 6.91 -18.27
CA CYS A 96 4.22 7.68 -18.68
C CYS A 96 4.05 7.63 -20.22
N PRO A 97 2.86 7.29 -20.76
CA PRO A 97 2.65 7.25 -22.22
C PRO A 97 2.77 8.62 -22.88
N VAL A 98 2.62 9.70 -22.10
CA VAL A 98 2.78 11.09 -22.56
C VAL A 98 4.12 11.69 -22.13
N GLY A 99 5.06 10.88 -21.63
CA GLY A 99 6.44 11.32 -21.35
C GLY A 99 6.64 12.16 -20.08
N LYS A 100 5.63 12.31 -19.21
CA LYS A 100 5.75 13.12 -17.97
C LYS A 100 6.71 12.53 -16.91
N TRP A 101 7.03 11.23 -17.00
CA TRP A 101 8.00 10.55 -16.14
C TRP A 101 8.45 9.23 -16.82
N GLU A 102 9.64 8.75 -16.45
CA GLU A 102 10.33 7.63 -17.09
C GLU A 102 10.60 6.47 -16.12
N LYS A 103 10.94 5.31 -16.68
CA LYS A 103 11.32 4.08 -15.97
C LYS A 103 12.51 4.31 -15.02
N GLU A 104 12.46 3.66 -13.86
CA GLU A 104 13.45 3.79 -12.79
C GLU A 104 14.04 2.42 -12.50
N TYR A 105 15.37 2.29 -12.52
CA TYR A 105 16.06 1.01 -12.45
C TYR A 105 17.08 0.92 -11.33
N GLU A 106 17.30 1.97 -10.54
CA GLU A 106 18.36 1.98 -9.53
C GLU A 106 18.32 0.76 -8.60
N PHE A 107 17.14 0.32 -8.17
CA PHE A 107 17.00 -0.85 -7.29
C PHE A 107 17.17 -2.21 -7.98
N ILE A 108 17.09 -2.25 -9.32
CA ILE A 108 17.31 -3.42 -10.19
C ILE A 108 18.75 -3.47 -10.72
N LYS A 109 19.51 -2.37 -10.64
CA LYS A 109 20.87 -2.27 -11.18
C LYS A 109 21.75 -3.41 -10.64
N GLY A 110 22.32 -4.21 -11.55
CA GLY A 110 23.15 -5.38 -11.22
C GLY A 110 22.40 -6.66 -10.81
N LYS A 111 21.06 -6.70 -10.83
CA LYS A 111 20.26 -7.88 -10.47
C LYS A 111 19.58 -8.48 -11.71
N LYS A 112 19.74 -9.79 -11.93
CA LYS A 112 18.96 -10.53 -12.94
C LYS A 112 17.53 -10.70 -12.45
N VAL A 113 16.55 -10.21 -13.21
CA VAL A 113 15.12 -10.35 -12.87
C VAL A 113 14.43 -11.26 -13.88
N ASN A 114 14.02 -12.46 -13.47
CA ASN A 114 13.18 -13.37 -14.25
C ASN A 114 13.59 -13.60 -15.71
N GLY A 115 14.88 -13.85 -15.98
CA GLY A 115 15.34 -14.14 -17.34
C GLY A 115 15.44 -12.92 -18.27
N THR A 116 15.21 -11.71 -17.76
CA THR A 116 15.62 -10.49 -18.48
C THR A 116 17.12 -10.23 -18.27
N GLN A 117 17.78 -9.73 -19.31
CA GLN A 117 19.19 -9.34 -19.22
C GLN A 117 19.31 -8.17 -18.24
N ALA A 118 20.37 -8.16 -17.43
CA ALA A 118 20.69 -7.01 -16.60
C ALA A 118 20.82 -5.78 -17.52
N THR A 119 20.27 -4.63 -17.11
CA THR A 119 20.49 -3.37 -17.82
C THR A 119 21.98 -3.15 -17.97
N PRO A 120 22.50 -2.92 -19.20
CA PRO A 120 23.92 -2.64 -19.41
C PRO A 120 24.35 -1.45 -18.55
N GLU A 121 25.53 -1.54 -17.96
CA GLU A 121 26.22 -0.38 -17.40
C GLU A 121 26.53 0.55 -18.58
N LEU A 122 25.99 1.76 -18.54
CA LEU A 122 26.15 2.79 -19.57
C LEU A 122 27.26 3.75 -19.14
#